data_AF-A0A8H6XMF3-F1
#
_entry.id   AF-A0A8H6XMF3-F1
#
_cell.length_a   1.000
_cell.length_b   1.000
_cell.length_c   1.000
_cell.angle_alpha   90.00
_cell.angle_beta   90.00
_cell.angle_gamma   90.00
#
_symmetry.space_group_name_H-M   'P 1'
#
loop_
_entity.id
_entity.type
_entity.pdbx_description
1 polymer ?
#
loop_
_entity_poly.entity_id
_entity_poly.type
_entity_poly.pdbx_seq_one_letter_code
_entity_poly.pdbx_strand_id
1 'polypeptide(L)'
;MRQFIPILIGVLASLSTTASATQTFANRGTTPEGWDSTLVEHEGTLAQVTNVVYGNNGTAIKATQTYDPAYTGRYHSEVHHFQGYHRGEQGFYGFAFRLQQDWQFSPAQSYNLAQFIADFTDTGCDDFMPSSMVWILGDQLVTRVKTNTVCSQVTTEFKNLTTVSAGTWHKVVIQANWQNDETGFYKLWFDGVKVLEKFNIATTINDTREFEFRVGLYANGWHDDAGGMKGTQPFRQVWYDQIGMGTTFADADPDQWS
;
A
#
# COMPACT_ATOMS: atom_id res chain seq x y z
N MET A 1 -12.82 -61.65 44.11
CA MET A 1 -11.73 -60.67 43.85
C MET A 1 -11.95 -60.11 42.44
N ARG A 2 -12.60 -58.96 42.30
CA ARG A 2 -12.79 -58.26 41.01
C ARG A 2 -12.43 -56.80 41.23
N GLN A 3 -11.28 -56.40 40.71
CA GLN A 3 -10.80 -55.01 40.73
C GLN A 3 -11.53 -54.22 39.64
N PHE A 4 -12.14 -53.10 40.03
CA PHE A 4 -12.61 -52.06 39.13
C PHE A 4 -11.50 -51.03 38.97
N ILE A 5 -11.04 -50.83 37.73
CA ILE A 5 -10.11 -49.75 37.36
C ILE A 5 -10.98 -48.58 36.86
N PRO A 6 -10.93 -47.39 37.48
CA PRO A 6 -11.58 -46.22 36.94
C PRO A 6 -10.69 -45.58 35.87
N ILE A 7 -11.23 -45.44 34.66
CA ILE A 7 -10.61 -44.66 33.58
C ILE A 7 -10.97 -43.20 33.83
N LEU A 8 -9.96 -42.39 34.18
CA LEU A 8 -10.08 -40.94 34.28
C LEU A 8 -9.99 -40.34 32.87
N ILE A 9 -11.10 -39.81 32.35
CA ILE A 9 -11.11 -39.03 31.10
C ILE A 9 -10.78 -37.58 31.47
N GLY A 10 -9.54 -37.17 31.20
CA GLY A 10 -9.12 -35.77 31.31
C GLY A 10 -9.57 -34.98 30.09
N VAL A 11 -10.50 -34.04 30.27
CA VAL A 11 -10.91 -33.07 29.25
C VAL A 11 -9.85 -31.94 29.24
N LEU A 12 -9.00 -31.90 28.21
CA LEU A 12 -8.19 -30.72 27.92
C LEU A 12 -9.10 -29.65 27.30
N ALA A 13 -9.37 -28.59 28.05
CA ALA A 13 -9.96 -27.37 27.51
C ALA A 13 -8.86 -26.58 26.78
N SER A 14 -8.89 -26.57 25.45
CA SER A 14 -8.08 -25.68 24.63
C SER A 14 -8.63 -24.26 24.76
N LEU A 15 -7.93 -23.43 25.55
CA LEU A 15 -8.09 -21.98 25.55
C LEU A 15 -7.73 -21.46 24.15
N SER A 16 -8.75 -21.31 23.32
CA SER A 16 -8.64 -20.64 22.02
C SER A 16 -8.58 -19.15 22.32
N THR A 17 -7.38 -18.57 22.28
CA THR A 17 -7.22 -17.12 22.27
C THR A 17 -7.85 -16.60 20.98
N THR A 18 -9.09 -16.11 21.06
CA THR A 18 -9.70 -15.36 19.97
C THR A 18 -8.91 -14.07 19.80
N ALA A 19 -7.97 -14.06 18.87
CA ALA A 19 -7.36 -12.81 18.41
C ALA A 19 -8.50 -11.91 17.94
N SER A 20 -8.73 -10.81 18.64
CA SER A 20 -9.79 -9.86 18.28
C SER A 20 -9.34 -9.09 17.06
N ALA A 21 -10.18 -9.06 16.03
CA ALA A 21 -10.02 -8.15 14.89
C ALA A 21 -9.87 -6.73 15.43
N THR A 22 -8.80 -6.05 15.02
CA THR A 22 -8.49 -4.71 15.50
C THR A 22 -8.05 -3.88 14.31
N GLN A 23 -8.93 -2.96 13.91
CA GLN A 23 -8.59 -1.88 13.00
C GLN A 23 -7.63 -0.92 13.71
N THR A 24 -6.44 -0.77 13.15
CA THR A 24 -5.38 0.08 13.70
C THR A 24 -5.39 1.48 13.09
N PHE A 25 -5.91 1.61 11.87
CA PHE A 25 -6.05 2.88 11.17
C PHE A 25 -7.27 2.89 10.26
N ALA A 26 -7.93 4.03 10.15
CA ALA A 26 -8.94 4.27 9.14
C ALA A 26 -9.02 5.75 8.77
N ASN A 27 -9.07 6.05 7.47
CA ASN A 27 -9.34 7.37 6.94
C ASN A 27 -10.40 7.29 5.84
N ARG A 28 -11.49 8.04 6.03
CA ARG A 28 -12.63 8.07 5.12
C ARG A 28 -12.53 9.30 4.21
N GLY A 29 -11.44 9.40 3.45
CA GLY A 29 -11.29 10.40 2.42
C GLY A 29 -11.14 11.84 2.93
N THR A 30 -10.53 12.04 4.11
CA THR A 30 -10.23 13.37 4.66
C THR A 30 -8.75 13.71 4.57
N THR A 31 -8.43 14.99 4.35
CA THR A 31 -7.05 15.50 4.38
C THR A 31 -7.06 17.00 4.69
N PRO A 32 -6.16 17.50 5.55
CA PRO A 32 -5.07 16.77 6.22
C PRO A 32 -5.51 15.96 7.46
N GLU A 33 -6.76 16.10 7.92
CA GLU A 33 -7.22 15.46 9.15
C GLU A 33 -7.17 13.93 9.06
N GLY A 34 -6.64 13.30 10.11
CA GLY A 34 -6.51 11.86 10.22
C GLY A 34 -5.22 11.28 9.63
N TRP A 35 -4.26 12.12 9.24
CA TRP A 35 -2.94 11.71 8.78
C TRP A 35 -1.84 12.29 9.67
N ASP A 36 -0.72 11.58 9.77
CA ASP A 36 0.43 12.04 10.56
C ASP A 36 1.21 13.13 9.83
N SER A 37 1.24 13.07 8.50
CA SER A 37 1.88 14.05 7.64
C SER A 37 1.32 14.01 6.22
N THR A 38 1.72 14.99 5.42
CA THR A 38 1.48 15.06 3.99
C THR A 38 2.75 15.49 3.28
N LEU A 39 3.03 14.93 2.10
CA LEU A 39 4.10 15.37 1.22
C LEU A 39 3.51 15.86 -0.09
N VAL A 40 3.70 17.14 -0.38
CA VAL A 40 3.36 17.75 -1.66
C VAL A 40 4.63 18.37 -2.22
N GLU A 41 5.15 17.80 -3.29
CA GLU A 41 6.32 18.29 -3.98
C GLU A 41 5.94 19.03 -5.26
N HIS A 42 6.71 20.08 -5.56
CA HIS A 42 6.57 20.87 -6.78
C HIS A 42 5.10 21.34 -7.00
N GLU A 43 4.58 21.23 -8.22
CA GLU A 43 3.22 21.62 -8.62
C GLU A 43 2.16 20.55 -8.29
N GLY A 44 2.42 19.77 -7.24
CA GLY A 44 1.49 18.79 -6.70
C GLY A 44 0.38 19.42 -5.86
N THR A 45 -0.73 18.69 -5.67
CA THR A 45 -1.77 19.09 -4.69
C THR A 45 -2.38 17.88 -3.98
N LEU A 46 -2.85 18.12 -2.75
CA LEU A 46 -3.75 17.24 -2.00
C LEU A 46 -4.96 18.06 -1.57
N ALA A 47 -6.16 17.60 -1.91
CA ALA A 47 -7.39 18.29 -1.55
C ALA A 47 -8.48 17.30 -1.14
N GLN A 48 -9.21 17.61 -0.08
CA GLN A 48 -10.49 16.96 0.21
C GLN A 48 -11.55 17.46 -0.78
N VAL A 49 -12.29 16.54 -1.39
CA VAL A 49 -13.32 16.84 -2.40
C VAL A 49 -14.62 16.10 -2.09
N THR A 50 -15.74 16.59 -2.60
CA THR A 50 -17.09 16.03 -2.38
C THR A 50 -17.79 15.58 -3.67
N ASN A 51 -17.17 15.78 -4.84
CA ASN A 51 -17.79 15.55 -6.15
C ASN A 51 -17.42 14.21 -6.79
N VAL A 52 -16.28 13.62 -6.40
CA VAL A 52 -15.83 12.29 -6.85
C VAL A 52 -15.46 11.54 -5.58
N VAL A 53 -16.37 10.70 -5.10
CA VAL A 53 -16.28 10.00 -3.81
C VAL A 53 -16.57 8.52 -4.00
N TYR A 54 -16.00 7.67 -3.15
CA TYR A 54 -16.23 6.22 -3.20
C TYR A 54 -17.28 5.80 -2.18
N GLY A 55 -17.07 6.17 -0.91
CA GLY A 55 -17.96 5.80 0.18
C GLY A 55 -19.14 6.76 0.37
N ASN A 56 -20.05 6.37 1.27
CA ASN A 56 -21.24 7.15 1.63
C ASN A 56 -20.95 8.32 2.59
N ASN A 57 -19.70 8.48 3.03
CA ASN A 57 -19.17 9.57 3.86
C ASN A 57 -19.17 10.94 3.16
N GLY A 58 -19.26 10.97 1.82
CA GLY A 58 -19.40 12.21 1.05
C GLY A 58 -18.10 13.00 0.82
N THR A 59 -16.94 12.44 1.17
CA THR A 59 -15.62 13.04 0.93
C THR A 59 -14.63 12.03 0.38
N ALA A 60 -13.68 12.51 -0.42
CA ALA A 60 -12.51 11.77 -0.88
C ALA A 60 -11.28 12.69 -0.93
N ILE A 61 -10.09 12.11 -0.99
CA ILE A 61 -8.84 12.82 -1.24
C ILE A 61 -8.60 12.86 -2.75
N LYS A 62 -8.23 14.00 -3.29
CA LYS A 62 -7.74 14.17 -4.66
C LYS A 62 -6.28 14.57 -4.61
N ALA A 63 -5.41 13.71 -5.13
CA ALA A 63 -4.00 14.00 -5.37
C ALA A 63 -3.80 14.41 -6.83
N THR A 64 -2.97 15.42 -7.07
CA THR A 64 -2.60 15.83 -8.44
C THR A 64 -1.11 16.04 -8.56
N GLN A 65 -0.57 15.86 -9.77
CA GLN A 65 0.79 16.26 -10.11
C GLN A 65 0.86 16.86 -11.51
N THR A 66 1.78 17.81 -11.70
CA THR A 66 2.03 18.47 -12.98
C THR A 66 3.50 18.34 -13.35
N TYR A 67 3.77 17.76 -14.51
CA TYR A 67 5.13 17.62 -15.01
C TYR A 67 5.71 18.98 -15.44
N ASP A 68 6.92 19.29 -14.97
CA ASP A 68 7.72 20.41 -15.41
C ASP A 68 9.04 19.92 -16.01
N PRO A 69 9.30 20.13 -17.32
CA PRO A 69 10.54 19.68 -17.96
C PRO A 69 11.81 20.37 -17.43
N ALA A 70 11.68 21.49 -16.70
CA ALA A 70 12.82 22.18 -16.08
C ALA A 70 13.12 21.66 -14.65
N TYR A 71 12.20 20.91 -14.04
CA TYR A 71 12.33 20.43 -12.68
C TYR A 71 13.04 19.07 -12.63
N THR A 72 14.06 18.97 -11.77
CA THR A 72 14.91 17.78 -11.64
C THR A 72 14.64 16.96 -10.38
N GLY A 73 13.65 17.36 -9.56
CA GLY A 73 13.30 16.67 -8.33
C GLY A 73 12.21 15.61 -8.53
N ARG A 74 11.60 15.19 -7.42
CA ARG A 74 10.56 14.15 -7.39
C ARG A 74 9.15 14.76 -7.32
N TYR A 75 8.16 13.95 -7.60
CA TYR A 75 6.77 14.38 -7.81
C TYR A 75 5.81 13.63 -6.88
N HIS A 76 5.93 13.83 -5.57
CA HIS A 76 5.02 13.27 -4.58
C HIS A 76 3.80 14.17 -4.31
N SER A 77 2.64 13.56 -4.11
CA SER A 77 1.43 14.14 -3.55
C SER A 77 0.74 13.06 -2.73
N GLU A 78 1.20 12.90 -1.49
CA GLU A 78 0.92 11.76 -0.62
C GLU A 78 0.48 12.18 0.78
N VAL A 79 -0.40 11.38 1.37
CA VAL A 79 -0.73 11.43 2.79
C VAL A 79 -0.05 10.26 3.50
N HIS A 80 0.43 10.50 4.73
CA HIS A 80 1.31 9.57 5.43
C HIS A 80 0.67 9.12 6.74
N HIS A 81 0.73 7.82 6.99
CA HIS A 81 0.54 7.24 8.30
C HIS A 81 1.84 6.59 8.76
N PHE A 82 2.40 7.01 9.88
CA PHE A 82 3.76 6.63 10.28
C PHE A 82 3.87 5.19 10.79
N GLN A 83 2.77 4.60 11.25
CA GLN A 83 2.75 3.26 11.86
C GLN A 83 2.27 2.21 10.85
N GLY A 84 2.97 2.09 9.72
CA GLY A 84 2.62 1.15 8.66
C GLY A 84 2.95 -0.30 9.04
N TYR A 85 4.23 -0.61 9.21
CA TYR A 85 4.67 -1.91 9.74
C TYR A 85 6.09 -1.84 10.28
N HIS A 86 6.45 -2.81 11.13
CA HIS A 86 7.85 -3.21 11.31
C HIS A 86 8.04 -4.72 11.10
N ARG A 87 9.30 -5.11 10.86
CA ARG A 87 9.64 -6.52 10.64
C ARG A 87 9.23 -7.38 11.84
N GLY A 88 8.59 -8.51 11.56
CA GLY A 88 8.06 -9.46 12.54
C GLY A 88 6.53 -9.44 12.61
N GLU A 89 5.90 -8.39 12.05
CA GLU A 89 4.45 -8.22 12.09
C GLU A 89 3.72 -8.82 10.90
N GLN A 90 2.41 -9.00 11.07
CA GLN A 90 1.48 -9.29 10.00
C GLN A 90 0.34 -8.25 10.03
N GLY A 91 -0.04 -7.75 8.86
CA GLY A 91 -1.11 -6.77 8.74
C GLY A 91 -1.92 -6.89 7.45
N PHE A 92 -3.07 -6.23 7.46
CA PHE A 92 -3.87 -5.93 6.28
C PHE A 92 -3.88 -4.42 6.03
N TYR A 93 -3.84 -4.04 4.77
CA TYR A 93 -3.76 -2.65 4.31
C TYR A 93 -4.64 -2.48 3.09
N GLY A 94 -5.51 -1.49 3.07
CA GLY A 94 -6.37 -1.29 1.91
C GLY A 94 -6.76 0.15 1.70
N PHE A 95 -7.12 0.42 0.45
CA PHE A 95 -7.50 1.75 -0.02
C PHE A 95 -8.32 1.61 -1.31
N ALA A 96 -9.30 2.49 -1.49
CA ALA A 96 -9.91 2.72 -2.79
C ALA A 96 -9.15 3.81 -3.54
N PHE A 97 -9.00 3.66 -4.85
CA PHE A 97 -8.45 4.68 -5.72
C PHE A 97 -9.22 4.80 -7.04
N ARG A 98 -9.16 5.97 -7.67
CA ARG A 98 -9.73 6.22 -8.99
C ARG A 98 -8.78 7.07 -9.82
N LEU A 99 -8.43 6.61 -11.01
CA LEU A 99 -7.69 7.42 -11.98
C LEU A 99 -8.62 8.42 -12.67
N GLN A 100 -8.08 9.53 -13.18
CA GLN A 100 -8.86 10.45 -14.02
C GLN A 100 -9.48 9.73 -15.24
N GLN A 101 -10.61 10.24 -15.72
CA GLN A 101 -11.44 9.58 -16.73
C GLN A 101 -10.70 9.30 -18.04
N ASP A 102 -9.83 10.24 -18.42
CA ASP A 102 -9.05 10.24 -19.66
C ASP A 102 -7.58 9.84 -19.41
N TRP A 103 -7.31 9.01 -18.40
CA TRP A 103 -5.95 8.61 -18.03
C TRP A 103 -5.19 8.04 -19.25
N GLN A 104 -4.07 8.66 -19.60
CA GLN A 104 -3.20 8.18 -20.67
C GLN A 104 -2.30 7.05 -20.17
N PHE A 105 -2.60 5.80 -20.55
CA PHE A 105 -1.80 4.63 -20.19
C PHE A 105 -0.58 4.40 -21.10
N SER A 106 -0.61 4.88 -22.35
CA SER A 106 0.46 4.65 -23.32
C SER A 106 1.10 5.96 -23.78
N PRO A 107 2.44 6.04 -23.91
CA PRO A 107 3.43 5.02 -23.54
C PRO A 107 3.47 4.72 -22.04
N ALA A 108 3.77 3.46 -21.69
CA ALA A 108 3.80 3.01 -20.31
C ALA A 108 4.91 3.70 -19.51
N GLN A 109 4.54 4.22 -18.34
CA GLN A 109 5.42 4.84 -17.36
C GLN A 109 4.87 4.55 -15.96
N SER A 110 5.74 4.53 -14.96
CA SER A 110 5.37 4.26 -13.56
C SER A 110 4.68 5.46 -12.92
N TYR A 111 3.52 5.21 -12.32
CA TYR A 111 2.84 6.13 -11.41
C TYR A 111 2.46 5.37 -10.13
N ASN A 112 3.18 5.65 -9.05
CA ASN A 112 3.00 5.00 -7.77
C ASN A 112 1.75 5.51 -7.06
N LEU A 113 0.98 4.58 -6.48
CA LEU A 113 -0.32 4.83 -5.84
C LEU A 113 -0.26 4.67 -4.32
N ALA A 114 0.62 3.78 -3.83
CA ALA A 114 0.87 3.56 -2.42
C ALA A 114 2.27 2.99 -2.20
N GLN A 115 2.86 3.26 -1.05
CA GLN A 115 4.17 2.73 -0.69
C GLN A 115 4.36 2.57 0.82
N PHE A 116 5.24 1.64 1.18
CA PHE A 116 5.79 1.54 2.51
C PHE A 116 7.22 2.03 2.53
N ILE A 117 7.54 3.03 3.33
CA ILE A 117 8.83 3.73 3.26
C ILE A 117 9.34 4.12 4.64
N ALA A 118 10.66 4.04 4.84
CA ALA A 118 11.31 4.51 6.06
C ALA A 118 12.56 5.32 5.73
N ASP A 119 12.93 6.20 6.64
CA ASP A 119 14.19 6.97 6.60
C ASP A 119 15.36 6.06 6.99
N PHE A 120 16.41 6.04 6.16
CA PHE A 120 17.68 5.33 6.34
C PHE A 120 18.91 6.24 6.23
N THR A 121 18.72 7.55 6.30
CA THR A 121 19.82 8.54 6.22
C THR A 121 20.87 8.34 7.31
N ASP A 122 20.50 7.71 8.42
CA ASP A 122 21.37 7.33 9.54
C ASP A 122 22.34 6.18 9.21
N THR A 123 22.05 5.38 8.18
CA THR A 123 22.82 4.17 7.84
C THR A 123 24.00 4.42 6.91
N GLY A 124 23.99 5.55 6.20
CA GLY A 124 24.94 5.85 5.12
C GLY A 124 24.76 4.97 3.85
N CYS A 125 23.68 4.20 3.77
CA CYS A 125 23.41 3.27 2.67
C CYS A 125 22.27 3.71 1.74
N ASP A 126 21.30 4.47 2.24
CA ASP A 126 20.19 5.02 1.46
C ASP A 126 19.66 6.30 2.12
N ASP A 127 18.79 7.05 1.43
CA ASP A 127 18.02 8.16 2.00
C ASP A 127 16.69 7.67 2.59
N PHE A 128 15.57 7.85 1.89
CA PHE A 128 14.29 7.25 2.22
C PHE A 128 14.07 6.04 1.32
N MET A 129 14.02 4.85 1.89
CA MET A 129 13.96 3.61 1.13
C MET A 129 12.53 3.06 1.09
N PRO A 130 11.84 3.12 -0.06
CA PRO A 130 10.57 2.41 -0.21
C PRO A 130 10.82 0.91 -0.32
N SER A 131 10.10 0.14 0.49
CA SER A 131 10.06 -1.32 0.45
C SER A 131 9.03 -1.79 -0.56
N SER A 132 7.86 -2.23 -0.09
CA SER A 132 6.71 -2.55 -0.92
C SER A 132 6.06 -1.29 -1.49
N MET A 133 5.71 -1.37 -2.76
CA MET A 133 5.07 -0.31 -3.54
C MET A 133 3.96 -0.91 -4.37
N VAL A 134 2.91 -0.14 -4.63
CA VAL A 134 1.81 -0.46 -5.55
C VAL A 134 1.70 0.66 -6.56
N TRP A 135 1.84 0.33 -7.85
CA TRP A 135 1.85 1.32 -8.92
C TRP A 135 1.15 0.79 -10.17
N ILE A 136 0.89 1.70 -11.11
CA ILE A 136 0.48 1.34 -12.47
C ILE A 136 1.65 1.52 -13.43
N LEU A 137 1.81 0.55 -14.33
CA LEU A 137 2.74 0.62 -15.46
C LEU A 137 1.97 0.32 -16.74
N GLY A 138 1.70 1.35 -17.52
CA GLY A 138 0.63 1.24 -18.52
C GLY A 138 -0.70 1.03 -17.81
N ASP A 139 -1.54 0.15 -18.34
CA ASP A 139 -2.83 -0.22 -17.74
C ASP A 139 -2.71 -1.38 -16.75
N GLN A 140 -1.51 -1.79 -16.34
CA GLN A 140 -1.30 -2.95 -15.48
C GLN A 140 -0.97 -2.54 -14.04
N LEU A 141 -1.62 -3.18 -13.08
CA LEU A 141 -1.24 -3.09 -11.67
C LEU A 141 0.06 -3.89 -11.43
N VAL A 142 0.97 -3.26 -10.69
CA VAL A 142 2.26 -3.83 -10.31
C VAL A 142 2.48 -3.62 -8.81
N THR A 143 3.09 -4.60 -8.16
CA THR A 143 3.57 -4.45 -6.77
C THR A 143 4.97 -5.04 -6.65
N ARG A 144 5.66 -4.72 -5.55
CA ARG A 144 6.93 -5.38 -5.20
C ARG A 144 7.06 -5.66 -3.71
N VAL A 145 8.06 -6.46 -3.38
CA VAL A 145 8.69 -6.52 -2.05
C VAL A 145 10.17 -6.17 -2.18
N LYS A 146 10.78 -5.72 -1.09
CA LYS A 146 12.22 -5.40 -1.02
C LYS A 146 12.83 -6.09 0.20
N THR A 147 13.94 -6.79 0.02
CA THR A 147 14.51 -7.71 1.01
C THR A 147 16.02 -7.55 1.13
N ASN A 148 16.65 -8.45 1.91
CA ASN A 148 18.07 -8.45 2.27
C ASN A 148 18.43 -7.30 3.24
N THR A 149 19.60 -6.69 3.17
CA THR A 149 20.01 -5.60 4.07
C THR A 149 19.77 -4.23 3.45
N VAL A 150 19.74 -3.18 4.27
CA VAL A 150 19.63 -1.78 3.81
C VAL A 150 20.68 -1.45 2.74
N CYS A 151 21.90 -1.96 2.90
CA CYS A 151 23.04 -1.67 2.02
C CYS A 151 23.16 -2.65 0.82
N SER A 152 22.30 -3.66 0.73
CA SER A 152 22.34 -4.68 -0.33
C SER A 152 20.94 -5.14 -0.71
N GLN A 153 20.09 -4.16 -0.98
CA GLN A 153 18.66 -4.36 -1.20
C GLN A 153 18.40 -5.26 -2.43
N VAL A 154 17.44 -6.17 -2.30
CA VAL A 154 16.95 -6.98 -3.42
C VAL A 154 15.47 -6.70 -3.64
N THR A 155 15.10 -6.32 -4.87
CA THR A 155 13.71 -6.05 -5.23
C THR A 155 13.12 -7.21 -6.02
N THR A 156 11.95 -7.70 -5.61
CA THR A 156 11.17 -8.68 -6.38
C THR A 156 9.86 -8.04 -6.81
N GLU A 157 9.71 -7.85 -8.12
CA GLU A 157 8.50 -7.25 -8.71
C GLU A 157 7.51 -8.32 -9.17
N PHE A 158 6.23 -8.06 -8.96
CA PHE A 158 5.12 -8.85 -9.47
C PHE A 158 4.30 -7.98 -10.42
N LYS A 159 4.43 -8.26 -11.72
CA LYS A 159 3.87 -7.47 -12.83
C LYS A 159 2.63 -8.11 -13.41
N ASN A 160 1.87 -7.32 -14.18
CA ASN A 160 0.70 -7.77 -14.93
C ASN A 160 -0.31 -8.49 -14.03
N LEU A 161 -0.53 -7.95 -12.82
CA LEU A 161 -1.41 -8.58 -11.83
C LEU A 161 -2.88 -8.52 -12.30
N THR A 162 -3.26 -7.39 -12.88
CA THR A 162 -4.58 -7.15 -13.45
C THR A 162 -4.57 -5.85 -14.25
N THR A 163 -5.55 -5.68 -15.13
CA THR A 163 -5.80 -4.43 -15.84
C THR A 163 -6.53 -3.44 -14.92
N VAL A 164 -6.08 -2.18 -14.93
CA VAL A 164 -6.66 -1.04 -14.23
C VAL A 164 -7.39 -0.17 -15.25
N SER A 165 -8.63 0.20 -14.96
CA SER A 165 -9.42 1.06 -15.84
C SER A 165 -9.41 2.51 -15.37
N ALA A 166 -9.53 3.44 -16.32
CA ALA A 166 -9.64 4.86 -16.03
C ALA A 166 -11.06 5.23 -15.60
N GLY A 167 -11.18 6.23 -14.73
CA GLY A 167 -12.47 6.85 -14.44
C GLY A 167 -13.44 6.04 -13.58
N THR A 168 -13.02 4.89 -13.06
CA THR A 168 -13.78 4.04 -12.15
C THR A 168 -13.04 3.89 -10.83
N TRP A 169 -13.78 3.62 -9.76
CA TRP A 169 -13.17 3.29 -8.48
C TRP A 169 -12.73 1.84 -8.47
N HIS A 170 -11.50 1.65 -8.01
CA HIS A 170 -10.88 0.36 -7.76
C HIS A 170 -10.51 0.25 -6.29
N LYS A 171 -10.36 -0.97 -5.80
CA LYS A 171 -9.90 -1.26 -4.45
C LYS A 171 -8.68 -2.14 -4.46
N VAL A 172 -7.75 -1.86 -3.57
CA VAL A 172 -6.61 -2.72 -3.26
C VAL A 172 -6.70 -3.14 -1.80
N VAL A 173 -6.48 -4.42 -1.54
CA VAL A 173 -6.20 -4.93 -0.18
C VAL A 173 -4.93 -5.77 -0.24
N ILE A 174 -3.98 -5.47 0.62
CA ILE A 174 -2.73 -6.21 0.81
C ILE A 174 -2.85 -6.98 2.12
N GLN A 175 -2.40 -8.23 2.12
CA GLN A 175 -2.08 -8.97 3.34
C GLN A 175 -0.60 -9.34 3.30
N ALA A 176 0.15 -8.93 4.31
CA ALA A 176 1.58 -9.20 4.39
C ALA A 176 1.97 -9.73 5.77
N ASN A 177 2.89 -10.70 5.78
CA ASN A 177 3.69 -11.07 6.93
C ASN A 177 5.12 -10.60 6.65
N TRP A 178 5.59 -9.61 7.42
CA TRP A 178 6.80 -8.83 7.17
C TRP A 178 8.03 -9.52 7.77
N GLN A 179 8.73 -10.31 6.95
CA GLN A 179 9.87 -11.12 7.37
C GLN A 179 11.05 -10.87 6.44
N ASN A 180 12.27 -11.05 6.95
CA ASN A 180 13.48 -10.98 6.13
C ASN A 180 14.00 -12.36 5.69
N ASP A 181 13.17 -13.40 5.84
CA ASP A 181 13.45 -14.79 5.48
C ASP A 181 12.21 -15.45 4.84
N GLU A 182 12.32 -16.73 4.52
CA GLU A 182 11.27 -17.52 3.85
C GLU A 182 10.09 -17.91 4.76
N THR A 183 9.87 -17.21 5.89
CA THR A 183 8.65 -17.37 6.70
C THR A 183 7.55 -16.36 6.34
N GLY A 184 7.88 -15.36 5.52
CA GLY A 184 6.96 -14.32 5.07
C GLY A 184 5.98 -14.77 3.99
N PHE A 185 4.97 -13.94 3.79
CA PHE A 185 4.03 -14.04 2.68
C PHE A 185 3.54 -12.66 2.26
N TYR A 186 3.14 -12.52 1.00
CA TYR A 186 2.59 -11.28 0.45
C TYR A 186 1.45 -11.61 -0.51
N LYS A 187 0.29 -11.01 -0.27
CA LYS A 187 -0.94 -11.26 -1.02
C LYS A 187 -1.61 -9.94 -1.36
N LEU A 188 -2.28 -9.90 -2.51
CA LEU A 188 -2.97 -8.70 -2.98
C LEU A 188 -4.31 -9.08 -3.61
N TRP A 189 -5.35 -8.34 -3.25
CA TRP A 189 -6.66 -8.37 -3.86
C TRP A 189 -6.90 -7.06 -4.59
N PHE A 190 -7.48 -7.16 -5.77
CA PHE A 190 -7.94 -6.04 -6.58
C PHE A 190 -9.42 -6.22 -6.87
N ASP A 191 -10.25 -5.24 -6.53
CA ASP A 191 -11.71 -5.30 -6.68
C ASP A 191 -12.33 -6.58 -6.09
N GLY A 192 -11.80 -7.02 -4.93
CA GLY A 192 -12.24 -8.23 -4.22
C GLY A 192 -11.69 -9.55 -4.79
N VAL A 193 -11.00 -9.53 -5.94
CA VAL A 193 -10.38 -10.71 -6.55
C VAL A 193 -8.92 -10.82 -6.11
N LYS A 194 -8.51 -11.98 -5.60
CA LYS A 194 -7.10 -12.22 -5.25
C LYS A 194 -6.27 -12.34 -6.53
N VAL A 195 -5.39 -11.36 -6.76
CA VAL A 195 -4.52 -11.29 -7.96
C VAL A 195 -3.07 -11.69 -7.68
N LEU A 196 -2.67 -11.74 -6.41
CA LEU A 196 -1.36 -12.22 -5.98
C LEU A 196 -1.47 -13.04 -4.71
N GLU A 197 -0.79 -14.18 -4.69
CA GLU A 197 -0.56 -14.97 -3.48
C GLU A 197 0.84 -15.59 -3.54
N LYS A 198 1.73 -15.13 -2.66
CA LYS A 198 3.08 -15.67 -2.50
C LYS A 198 3.33 -16.03 -1.05
N PHE A 199 3.80 -17.24 -0.83
CA PHE A 199 4.22 -17.77 0.46
C PHE A 199 5.70 -18.13 0.42
N ASN A 200 6.29 -18.29 1.60
CA ASN A 200 7.66 -18.72 1.78
C ASN A 200 8.67 -17.78 1.11
N ILE A 201 8.46 -16.46 1.28
CA ILE A 201 9.33 -15.42 0.73
C ILE A 201 9.73 -14.44 1.83
N ALA A 202 10.93 -13.87 1.72
CA ALA A 202 11.23 -12.63 2.41
C ALA A 202 10.38 -11.49 1.82
N THR A 203 9.89 -10.60 2.67
CA THR A 203 8.96 -9.52 2.33
C THR A 203 9.42 -8.14 2.79
N THR A 204 10.41 -8.07 3.68
CA THR A 204 11.07 -6.82 4.07
C THR A 204 12.58 -7.02 4.28
N ILE A 205 13.29 -5.94 4.54
CA ILE A 205 14.72 -5.92 4.83
C ILE A 205 15.03 -6.38 6.26
N ASN A 206 16.29 -6.73 6.53
CA ASN A 206 16.82 -7.05 7.85
C ASN A 206 17.08 -5.78 8.69
N ASP A 207 16.00 -5.07 9.01
CA ASP A 207 15.98 -3.92 9.91
C ASP A 207 14.67 -3.96 10.73
N THR A 208 14.63 -3.31 11.89
CA THR A 208 13.49 -3.34 12.81
C THR A 208 12.74 -2.02 12.90
N ARG A 209 13.14 -1.00 12.14
CA ARG A 209 12.44 0.29 12.15
C ARG A 209 11.04 0.17 11.58
N GLU A 210 10.22 1.13 11.97
CA GLU A 210 8.88 1.33 11.46
C GLU A 210 8.93 1.89 10.04
N PHE A 211 8.14 1.30 9.14
CA PHE A 211 7.85 1.83 7.81
C PHE A 211 6.52 2.56 7.85
N GLU A 212 6.51 3.77 7.30
CA GLU A 212 5.29 4.53 7.07
C GLU A 212 4.46 3.85 5.98
N PHE A 213 3.13 3.90 6.08
CA PHE A 213 2.23 3.62 4.98
C PHE A 213 1.78 4.94 4.34
N ARG A 214 2.09 5.11 3.05
CA ARG A 214 1.72 6.29 2.27
C ARG A 214 0.77 5.90 1.15
N VAL A 215 -0.25 6.72 0.94
CA VAL A 215 -1.14 6.65 -0.23
C VAL A 215 -1.16 8.00 -0.92
N GLY A 216 -1.18 8.00 -2.24
CA GLY A 216 -1.13 9.23 -3.02
C GLY A 216 -0.48 9.02 -4.37
N LEU A 217 -0.38 10.11 -5.12
CA LEU A 217 0.21 10.10 -6.45
C LEU A 217 1.70 10.44 -6.34
N TYR A 218 2.55 9.45 -6.55
CA TYR A 218 3.97 9.66 -6.79
C TYR A 218 4.30 9.35 -8.24
N ALA A 219 4.49 10.39 -9.05
CA ALA A 219 4.80 10.29 -10.49
C ALA A 219 6.28 9.96 -10.72
N ASN A 220 6.76 8.88 -10.11
CA ASN A 220 8.17 8.52 -10.02
C ASN A 220 8.83 8.33 -11.39
N GLY A 221 8.10 7.80 -12.37
CA GLY A 221 8.62 7.63 -13.73
C GLY A 221 9.06 8.94 -14.40
N TRP A 222 8.52 10.10 -14.00
CA TRP A 222 8.94 11.41 -14.54
C TRP A 222 10.36 11.80 -14.12
N HIS A 223 10.81 11.34 -12.95
CA HIS A 223 12.16 11.55 -12.45
C HIS A 223 13.10 10.41 -12.88
N ASP A 224 12.63 9.17 -12.79
CA ASP A 224 13.48 7.98 -12.92
C ASP A 224 13.77 7.57 -14.37
N ASP A 225 12.84 7.82 -15.31
CA ASP A 225 13.02 7.43 -16.70
C ASP A 225 13.90 8.43 -17.47
N ALA A 226 14.80 7.90 -18.30
CA ALA A 226 15.56 8.72 -19.24
C ALA A 226 14.62 9.51 -20.16
N GLY A 227 14.76 10.84 -20.17
CA GLY A 227 13.94 11.74 -20.97
C GLY A 227 12.67 12.28 -20.27
N GLY A 228 12.43 11.92 -19.01
CA GLY A 228 11.34 12.47 -18.20
C GLY A 228 9.97 11.90 -18.54
N MET A 229 8.93 12.75 -18.54
CA MET A 229 7.56 12.32 -18.83
C MET A 229 7.46 11.67 -20.21
N LYS A 230 6.80 10.51 -20.25
CA LYS A 230 6.39 9.88 -21.50
C LYS A 230 4.91 10.22 -21.81
N GLY A 231 4.61 10.47 -23.09
CA GLY A 231 3.27 10.79 -23.54
C GLY A 231 2.97 12.30 -23.55
N THR A 232 1.69 12.66 -23.42
CA THR A 232 1.20 14.03 -23.64
C THR A 232 0.26 14.53 -22.53
N GLN A 233 0.17 13.81 -21.42
CA GLN A 233 -0.68 14.16 -20.27
C GLN A 233 0.21 14.57 -19.08
N PRO A 234 0.69 15.83 -19.03
CA PRO A 234 1.54 16.35 -17.97
C PRO A 234 0.80 16.57 -16.66
N PHE A 235 -0.52 16.71 -16.71
CA PHE A 235 -1.35 16.83 -15.51
C PHE A 235 -2.01 15.49 -15.21
N ARG A 236 -1.75 14.96 -14.01
CA ARG A 236 -2.27 13.67 -13.53
C ARG A 236 -3.09 13.86 -12.26
N GLN A 237 -4.19 13.13 -12.16
CA GLN A 237 -5.07 13.14 -11.00
C GLN A 237 -5.45 11.72 -10.58
N VAL A 238 -5.41 11.49 -9.27
CA VAL A 238 -5.90 10.26 -8.65
C VAL A 238 -6.72 10.64 -7.42
N TRP A 239 -7.87 10.00 -7.25
CA TRP A 239 -8.68 10.11 -6.05
C TRP A 239 -8.46 8.91 -5.15
N TYR A 240 -8.55 9.10 -3.84
CA TYR A 240 -8.39 8.08 -2.81
C TYR A 240 -9.49 8.20 -1.77
N ASP A 241 -9.97 7.08 -1.25
CA ASP A 241 -11.00 7.03 -0.21
C ASP A 241 -10.94 5.68 0.51
N GLN A 242 -11.63 5.56 1.65
CA GLN A 242 -11.78 4.34 2.44
C GLN A 242 -10.45 3.59 2.65
N ILE A 243 -9.50 4.28 3.28
CA ILE A 243 -8.18 3.74 3.61
C ILE A 243 -8.26 3.08 4.98
N GLY A 244 -7.74 1.86 5.09
CA GLY A 244 -7.86 1.04 6.29
C GLY A 244 -6.66 0.16 6.54
N MET A 245 -6.37 -0.09 7.82
CA MET A 245 -5.36 -1.05 8.25
C MET A 245 -5.85 -1.81 9.48
N GLY A 246 -5.43 -3.07 9.61
CA GLY A 246 -5.71 -3.85 10.80
C GLY A 246 -5.25 -5.30 10.71
N THR A 247 -5.86 -6.15 11.54
CA THR A 247 -5.43 -7.54 11.70
C THR A 247 -6.21 -8.54 10.85
N THR A 248 -7.31 -8.12 10.23
CA THR A 248 -8.14 -8.93 9.34
C THR A 248 -8.44 -8.24 8.00
N PHE A 249 -8.89 -9.01 7.02
CA PHE A 249 -9.30 -8.47 5.71
C PHE A 249 -10.39 -7.40 5.86
N ALA A 250 -11.37 -7.63 6.74
CA ALA A 250 -12.46 -6.69 6.99
C ALA A 250 -11.99 -5.40 7.69
N ASP A 251 -10.83 -5.37 8.34
CA ASP A 251 -10.33 -4.13 8.92
C ASP A 251 -9.74 -3.18 7.86
N ALA A 252 -9.42 -3.71 6.68
CA ALA A 252 -8.75 -2.96 5.61
C ALA A 252 -9.55 -2.88 4.30
N ASP A 253 -10.62 -3.64 4.15
CA ASP A 253 -11.44 -3.69 2.94
C ASP A 253 -12.26 -2.39 2.75
N PRO A 254 -12.05 -1.64 1.65
CA PRO A 254 -12.78 -0.40 1.41
C PRO A 254 -14.31 -0.56 1.33
N ASP A 255 -14.84 -1.77 1.09
CA ASP A 255 -16.30 -2.02 1.09
C ASP A 255 -16.96 -2.01 2.47
N GLN A 256 -16.17 -2.00 3.54
CA GLN A 256 -16.72 -2.18 4.90
C GLN A 256 -17.45 -0.94 5.41
N TRP A 257 -17.31 0.19 4.70
CA TRP A 257 -17.87 1.49 5.08
C TRP A 257 -18.60 2.21 3.94
N SER A 258 -18.82 1.52 2.81
CA SER A 258 -19.53 2.02 1.63
C SER A 258 -21.02 1.72 1.65
#